data_AF-A0A1C0YL62-F1
#
_entry.id   AF-A0A1C0YL62-F1
#
_cell.length_a   1.000
_cell.length_b   1.000
_cell.length_c   1.000
_cell.angle_alpha   90.00
_cell.angle_beta   90.00
_cell.angle_gamma   90.00
#
_symmetry.space_group_name_H-M   'P 1'
#
loop_
_entity.id
_entity.type
_entity.pdbx_description
1 polymer ?
#
loop_
_entity_poly.entity_id
_entity_poly.type
_entity_poly.pdbx_seq_one_letter_code
_entity_poly.pdbx_strand_id
1 'polypeptide(L)'
;MTNMHDSLLKDIQLTVSSYIEEQLAEKDAQLLALKQQNQQLQAEVKKLRAQNDVLRQQQQSVAVKKEIVIQTAEQAEKALSLITSTNQPTELRLHTFLQLYRWNIKHLHYSIDVIAALWTSFAQSVPKLPRVTPELTHLHTQFTTASMQSYDVLVTLLTYYNEHAQPYFTMMTDVFYKQANKAHQPFSTFALVAMYAYKQRNDACSDGLYTALWQGELDVVRPHIEPLRQIIPLLPQTGIIAQLLDAPKKPARNVTPSHDWDSFITQATNGKFDRATVVATFMKLIAENKKTNAYTKDFLRSIWKRIFTHYDVAYRTFEAAVKEVKLHDYFIEHDGQGVFMLIRLYNEHDAKEYIRSLLDAVMKQLVANAAYKALDVPILLAIYYSTLAKRYLANAKIQHYYMHDATERAQKMIRRFGAFEQSPSAESFEAAYREVQMVDVYLDKIGVSRKQFGSRVFTSYYTATNTVQSTIDFSVPTHYDPQSMQPLSPEYSLVRFNYKTKKTTDDDRWAALLDAIEEIGLARTVESLRYYIQLRVDDEAFAPMIAIWAYDLQRLQQAYVAGEL
;
A
#
# COMPACT_ATOMS: atom_id res chain seq x y z
N MET A 1 96.13 -39.37 50.03
CA MET A 1 94.97 -38.47 50.26
C MET A 1 94.07 -38.37 49.03
N THR A 2 93.85 -39.47 48.30
CA THR A 2 93.09 -39.49 47.03
C THR A 2 91.72 -40.17 47.17
N ASN A 3 91.61 -41.23 48.00
CA ASN A 3 90.35 -41.96 48.20
C ASN A 3 89.22 -41.14 48.86
N MET A 4 89.55 -40.13 49.67
CA MET A 4 88.53 -39.31 50.37
C MET A 4 87.91 -38.26 49.43
N HIS A 5 88.67 -37.76 48.44
CA HIS A 5 88.17 -36.77 47.48
C HIS A 5 87.24 -37.41 46.44
N ASP A 6 87.60 -38.61 45.97
CA ASP A 6 86.76 -39.38 45.05
C ASP A 6 85.47 -39.87 45.72
N SER A 7 85.51 -40.23 47.01
CA SER A 7 84.31 -40.56 47.79
C SER A 7 83.36 -39.37 47.90
N LEU A 8 83.89 -38.18 48.20
CA LEU A 8 83.09 -36.96 48.39
C LEU A 8 82.45 -36.48 47.09
N LEU A 9 83.19 -36.57 45.97
CA LEU A 9 82.65 -36.26 44.63
C LEU A 9 81.54 -37.23 44.22
N LYS A 10 81.70 -38.52 44.55
CA LYS A 10 80.69 -39.55 44.29
C LYS A 10 79.45 -39.35 45.15
N ASP A 11 79.61 -38.97 46.41
CA ASP A 11 78.50 -38.65 47.32
C ASP A 11 77.76 -37.39 46.89
N ILE A 12 78.46 -36.35 46.42
CA ILE A 12 77.85 -35.15 45.84
C ILE A 12 77.10 -35.50 44.55
N GLN A 13 77.69 -36.29 43.65
CA GLN A 13 77.02 -36.72 42.42
C GLN A 13 75.75 -37.54 42.71
N LEU A 14 75.81 -38.46 43.69
CA LEU A 14 74.65 -39.24 44.13
C LEU A 14 73.57 -38.35 44.74
N THR A 15 73.95 -37.41 45.60
CA THR A 15 73.01 -36.50 46.27
C THR A 15 72.35 -35.54 45.28
N VAL A 16 73.12 -34.97 44.36
CA VAL A 16 72.60 -34.07 43.31
C VAL A 16 71.73 -34.84 42.32
N SER A 17 72.12 -36.06 41.91
CA SER A 17 71.30 -36.89 41.02
C SER A 17 69.99 -37.28 41.70
N SER A 18 70.03 -37.71 42.97
CA SER A 18 68.82 -38.02 43.75
C SER A 18 67.91 -36.79 43.89
N TYR A 19 68.46 -35.61 44.13
CA TYR A 19 67.69 -34.38 44.24
C TYR A 19 67.05 -33.98 42.91
N ILE A 20 67.77 -34.13 41.79
CA ILE A 20 67.24 -33.87 40.45
C ILE A 20 66.15 -34.89 40.08
N GLU A 21 66.34 -36.16 40.39
CA GLU A 21 65.33 -37.20 40.17
C GLU A 21 64.06 -36.97 41.00
N GLU A 22 64.21 -36.54 42.25
CA GLU A 22 63.08 -36.19 43.12
C GLU A 22 62.33 -34.95 42.57
N GLN A 23 63.05 -33.92 42.13
CA GLN A 23 62.46 -32.74 41.50
C GLN A 23 61.78 -33.07 40.15
N LEU A 24 62.36 -33.96 39.34
CA LEU A 24 61.75 -34.42 38.09
C LEU A 24 60.49 -35.23 38.37
N ALA A 25 60.52 -36.14 39.34
CA ALA A 25 59.34 -36.91 39.75
C ALA A 25 58.22 -36.00 40.27
N GLU A 26 58.56 -34.97 41.05
CA GLU A 26 57.59 -33.98 41.53
C GLU A 26 56.99 -33.16 40.38
N LYS A 27 57.82 -32.75 39.41
CA LYS A 27 57.35 -32.03 38.21
C LYS A 27 56.48 -32.89 37.31
N ASP A 28 56.84 -34.16 37.12
CA ASP A 28 56.03 -35.11 36.34
C ASP A 28 54.70 -35.39 37.02
N ALA A 29 54.66 -35.50 38.35
CA ALA A 29 53.41 -35.60 39.11
C ALA A 29 52.54 -34.34 38.97
N GLN A 30 53.13 -33.15 39.06
CA GLN A 30 52.43 -31.88 38.82
C GLN A 30 51.87 -31.79 37.39
N LEU A 31 52.63 -32.23 36.39
CA LEU A 31 52.25 -32.20 34.99
C LEU A 31 51.14 -33.21 34.68
N LEU A 32 51.17 -34.38 35.32
CA LEU A 32 50.09 -35.37 35.26
C LEU A 32 48.80 -34.82 35.89
N ALA A 33 48.89 -34.18 37.05
CA ALA A 33 47.75 -33.56 37.73
C ALA A 33 47.12 -32.44 36.87
N LEU A 34 47.95 -31.58 36.26
CA LEU A 34 47.49 -30.55 35.33
C LEU A 34 46.83 -31.14 34.08
N LYS A 35 47.37 -32.22 33.53
CA LYS A 35 46.75 -32.93 32.39
C LYS A 35 45.38 -33.50 32.75
N GLN A 36 45.25 -34.12 33.93
CA GLN A 36 43.96 -34.62 34.42
C GLN A 36 42.96 -33.49 34.64
N GLN A 37 43.38 -32.37 35.23
CA GLN A 37 42.53 -31.19 35.42
C GLN A 37 42.08 -30.59 34.09
N ASN A 38 42.97 -30.55 33.09
CA ASN A 38 42.63 -30.04 31.76
C ASN A 38 41.64 -30.95 31.03
N GLN A 39 41.77 -32.28 31.18
CA GLN A 39 40.78 -33.23 30.67
C GLN A 39 39.41 -33.06 31.34
N GLN A 40 39.37 -32.84 32.66
CA GLN A 40 38.13 -32.56 33.39
C GLN A 40 37.47 -31.27 32.89
N LEU A 41 38.25 -30.20 32.72
CA LEU A 41 37.76 -28.92 32.19
C LEU A 41 37.26 -29.05 30.75
N GLN A 42 37.93 -29.83 29.90
CA GLN A 42 37.44 -30.09 28.53
C GLN A 42 36.11 -30.85 28.53
N ALA A 43 35.95 -31.84 29.42
CA ALA A 43 34.69 -32.56 29.57
C ALA A 43 33.57 -31.64 30.09
N GLU A 44 33.89 -30.74 31.03
CA GLU A 44 32.95 -29.76 31.57
C GLU A 44 32.55 -28.72 30.52
N VAL A 45 33.49 -28.19 29.74
CA VAL A 45 33.22 -27.29 28.61
C VAL A 45 32.34 -27.99 27.56
N LYS A 46 32.57 -29.27 27.27
CA LYS A 46 31.73 -30.04 26.35
C LYS A 46 30.30 -30.21 26.91
N LYS A 47 30.15 -30.47 28.21
CA LYS A 47 28.86 -30.55 28.89
C LYS A 47 28.13 -29.21 28.91
N LEU A 48 28.84 -28.11 29.19
CA LEU A 48 28.30 -26.75 29.16
C LEU A 48 27.89 -26.34 27.75
N ARG A 49 28.65 -26.71 26.71
CA ARG A 49 28.26 -26.49 25.30
C ARG A 49 26.98 -27.26 24.95
N ALA A 50 26.89 -28.53 25.32
CA ALA A 50 25.68 -29.32 25.10
C ALA A 50 24.46 -28.73 25.86
N GLN A 51 24.66 -28.26 27.10
CA GLN A 51 23.61 -27.55 27.84
C GLN A 51 23.24 -26.21 27.19
N ASN A 52 24.21 -25.46 26.65
CA ASN A 52 23.97 -24.23 25.91
C ASN A 52 23.24 -24.49 24.59
N ASP A 53 23.53 -25.60 23.91
CA ASP A 53 22.85 -25.99 22.67
C ASP A 53 21.42 -26.45 22.94
N VAL A 54 21.18 -27.18 24.05
CA VAL A 54 19.82 -27.52 24.52
C VAL A 54 19.07 -26.26 24.96
N LEU A 55 19.71 -25.34 25.67
CA LEU A 55 19.12 -24.04 26.02
C LEU A 55 18.87 -23.18 24.79
N ARG A 56 19.73 -23.24 23.76
CA ARG A 56 19.52 -22.58 22.46
C ARG A 56 18.39 -23.22 21.67
N GLN A 57 18.21 -24.54 21.72
CA GLN A 57 17.10 -25.23 21.08
C GLN A 57 15.78 -24.98 21.83
N GLN A 58 15.80 -24.96 23.16
CA GLN A 58 14.66 -24.55 23.99
C GLN A 58 14.34 -23.05 23.78
N GLN A 59 15.35 -22.18 23.71
CA GLN A 59 15.17 -20.77 23.34
C GLN A 59 14.72 -20.61 21.89
N GLN A 60 15.12 -21.45 20.94
CA GLN A 60 14.60 -21.42 19.56
C GLN A 60 13.16 -21.93 19.48
N SER A 61 12.72 -22.81 20.39
CA SER A 61 11.31 -23.21 20.51
C SER A 61 10.43 -22.15 21.21
N VAL A 62 11.02 -21.29 22.05
CA VAL A 62 10.33 -20.16 22.73
C VAL A 62 10.49 -18.83 21.96
N ALA A 63 11.48 -18.74 21.07
CA ALA A 63 11.79 -17.58 20.23
C ALA A 63 11.39 -17.78 18.76
N VAL A 64 10.28 -18.46 18.50
CA VAL A 64 9.45 -18.13 17.32
C VAL A 64 8.71 -16.81 17.60
N LYS A 65 9.45 -15.77 17.98
CA LYS A 65 9.14 -14.38 17.65
C LYS A 65 9.87 -14.09 16.33
N LYS A 66 9.48 -14.79 15.25
CA LYS A 66 9.68 -14.20 13.93
C LYS A 66 8.81 -12.96 13.95
N GLU A 67 9.45 -11.80 13.94
CA GLU A 67 8.78 -10.56 13.63
C GLU A 67 8.07 -10.80 12.29
N ILE A 68 6.75 -10.96 12.33
CA ILE A 68 5.96 -11.14 11.11
C ILE A 68 6.04 -9.80 10.38
N VAL A 69 6.99 -9.68 9.47
CA VAL A 69 7.10 -8.52 8.58
C VAL A 69 6.32 -8.86 7.33
N ILE A 70 5.18 -8.19 7.16
CA ILE A 70 4.40 -8.29 5.93
C ILE A 70 5.08 -7.37 4.91
N GLN A 71 5.55 -7.95 3.81
CA GLN A 71 6.24 -7.26 2.72
C GLN A 71 5.48 -7.40 1.40
N THR A 72 4.70 -8.48 1.23
CA THR A 72 3.97 -8.78 -0.02
C THR A 72 2.46 -8.89 0.20
N ALA A 73 1.68 -8.76 -0.89
CA ALA A 73 0.23 -8.92 -0.86
C ALA A 73 -0.20 -10.35 -0.46
N GLU A 74 0.54 -11.38 -0.92
CA GLU A 74 0.28 -12.78 -0.55
C GLU A 74 0.49 -13.02 0.96
N GLN A 75 1.50 -12.37 1.55
CA GLN A 75 1.72 -12.43 3.01
C GLN A 75 0.60 -11.71 3.77
N ALA A 76 0.07 -10.61 3.21
CA ALA A 76 -1.05 -9.88 3.80
C ALA A 76 -2.35 -10.69 3.77
N GLU A 77 -2.59 -11.45 2.70
CA GLU A 77 -3.74 -12.35 2.59
C GLU A 77 -3.64 -13.53 3.57
N LYS A 78 -2.45 -14.13 3.70
CA LYS A 78 -2.17 -15.14 4.74
C LYS A 78 -2.34 -14.56 6.15
N ALA A 79 -1.95 -13.31 6.37
CA ALA A 79 -2.13 -12.63 7.66
C ALA A 79 -3.61 -12.49 8.05
N LEU A 80 -4.52 -12.22 7.10
CA LEU A 80 -5.97 -12.19 7.36
C LEU A 80 -6.50 -13.52 7.92
N SER A 81 -6.07 -14.64 7.31
CA SER A 81 -6.44 -15.98 7.77
C SER A 81 -5.90 -16.30 9.17
N LEU A 82 -4.69 -15.82 9.49
CA LEU A 82 -4.06 -16.01 10.80
C LEU A 82 -4.73 -15.16 11.89
N ILE A 83 -5.11 -13.92 11.58
CA ILE A 83 -5.79 -13.01 12.51
C ILE A 83 -7.16 -13.56 12.91
N THR A 84 -7.88 -14.19 11.97
CA THR A 84 -9.22 -14.75 12.21
C THR A 84 -9.20 -16.16 12.79
N SER A 85 -8.05 -16.85 12.79
CA SER A 85 -7.89 -18.18 13.36
C SER A 85 -7.96 -18.18 14.88
N THR A 86 -8.86 -18.98 15.46
CA THR A 86 -8.95 -19.19 16.92
C THR A 86 -7.86 -20.11 17.46
N ASN A 87 -7.10 -20.77 16.59
CA ASN A 87 -6.08 -21.75 16.97
C ASN A 87 -4.70 -21.12 17.23
N GLN A 88 -4.58 -19.79 17.11
CA GLN A 88 -3.33 -19.05 17.30
C GLN A 88 -3.37 -18.26 18.62
N PRO A 89 -2.21 -18.08 19.29
CA PRO A 89 -2.13 -17.24 20.50
C PRO A 89 -2.61 -15.81 20.23
N THR A 90 -3.33 -15.21 21.17
CA THR A 90 -3.88 -13.84 21.08
C THR A 90 -2.78 -12.82 20.77
N GLU A 91 -1.60 -12.95 21.39
CA GLU A 91 -0.46 -12.07 21.20
C GLU A 91 0.07 -12.14 19.75
N LEU A 92 0.10 -13.34 19.17
CA LEU A 92 0.54 -13.55 17.79
C LEU A 92 -0.47 -12.95 16.81
N ARG A 93 -1.76 -13.17 17.04
CA ARG A 93 -2.85 -12.61 16.24
C ARG A 93 -2.85 -11.08 16.29
N LEU A 94 -2.68 -10.49 17.47
CA LEU A 94 -2.55 -9.04 17.66
C LEU A 94 -1.34 -8.48 16.93
N HIS A 95 -0.17 -9.11 17.10
CA HIS A 95 1.05 -8.67 16.43
C HIS A 95 0.88 -8.74 14.90
N THR A 96 0.29 -9.83 14.39
CA THR A 96 0.00 -10.00 12.96
C THR A 96 -0.96 -8.92 12.45
N PHE A 97 -2.00 -8.59 13.23
CA PHE A 97 -2.93 -7.51 12.90
C PHE A 97 -2.22 -6.15 12.83
N LEU A 98 -1.40 -5.81 13.81
CA LEU A 98 -0.69 -4.52 13.82
C LEU A 98 0.30 -4.40 12.67
N GLN A 99 0.96 -5.49 12.30
CA GLN A 99 1.86 -5.52 11.13
C GLN A 99 1.07 -5.38 9.83
N LEU A 100 -0.10 -6.02 9.72
CA LEU A 100 -1.00 -5.87 8.58
C LEU A 100 -1.50 -4.44 8.46
N TYR A 101 -1.87 -3.82 9.58
CA TYR A 101 -2.28 -2.43 9.64
C TYR A 101 -1.15 -1.47 9.21
N ARG A 102 0.06 -1.62 9.76
CA ARG A 102 1.23 -0.80 9.39
C ARG A 102 1.57 -0.94 7.91
N TRP A 103 1.51 -2.15 7.39
CA TRP A 103 1.70 -2.41 5.98
C TRP A 103 0.58 -1.77 5.15
N ASN A 104 -0.68 -1.90 5.58
CA ASN A 104 -1.82 -1.29 4.91
C ASN A 104 -1.74 0.24 4.86
N ILE A 105 -1.26 0.91 5.91
CA ILE A 105 -1.03 2.37 5.88
C ILE A 105 -0.03 2.76 4.78
N LYS A 106 1.00 1.95 4.56
CA LYS A 106 2.06 2.22 3.57
C LYS A 106 1.64 1.88 2.14
N HIS A 107 0.79 0.87 1.97
CA HIS A 107 0.49 0.29 0.65
C HIS A 107 -0.98 0.41 0.23
N LEU A 108 -1.87 0.89 1.11
CA LEU A 108 -3.30 1.15 0.90
C LEU A 108 -4.05 0.01 0.19
N HIS A 109 -3.75 -1.24 0.54
CA HIS A 109 -4.29 -2.43 -0.14
C HIS A 109 -5.72 -2.79 0.30
N TYR A 110 -6.05 -2.55 1.56
CA TYR A 110 -7.36 -2.78 2.15
C TYR A 110 -7.98 -1.45 2.54
N SER A 111 -9.28 -1.31 2.30
CA SER A 111 -10.02 -0.15 2.81
C SER A 111 -9.99 -0.14 4.33
N ILE A 112 -10.10 1.05 4.92
CA ILE A 112 -10.22 1.21 6.38
C ILE A 112 -11.42 0.43 6.91
N ASP A 113 -12.48 0.30 6.12
CA ASP A 113 -13.66 -0.53 6.44
C ASP A 113 -13.29 -1.99 6.70
N VAL A 114 -12.44 -2.57 5.86
CA VAL A 114 -11.95 -3.95 6.01
C VAL A 114 -11.08 -4.09 7.25
N ILE A 115 -10.21 -3.11 7.51
CA ILE A 115 -9.37 -3.12 8.72
C ILE A 115 -10.23 -2.97 9.99
N ALA A 116 -11.27 -2.14 9.96
CA ALA A 116 -12.22 -1.97 11.06
C ALA A 116 -13.00 -3.26 11.32
N ALA A 117 -13.53 -3.91 10.29
CA ALA A 117 -14.24 -5.18 10.42
C ALA A 117 -13.34 -6.30 10.97
N LEU A 118 -12.10 -6.38 10.47
CA LEU A 118 -11.11 -7.34 10.94
C LEU A 118 -10.76 -7.12 12.42
N TRP A 119 -10.60 -5.86 12.83
CA TRP A 119 -10.36 -5.53 14.23
C TRP A 119 -11.56 -5.86 15.11
N THR A 120 -12.78 -5.55 14.67
CA THR A 120 -14.01 -5.91 15.39
C THR A 120 -14.11 -7.42 15.61
N SER A 121 -13.86 -8.21 14.57
CA SER A 121 -13.82 -9.68 14.68
C SER A 121 -12.73 -10.16 15.63
N PHE A 122 -11.52 -9.59 15.54
CA PHE A 122 -10.44 -9.90 16.47
C PHE A 122 -10.84 -9.59 17.92
N ALA A 123 -11.35 -8.39 18.17
CA ALA A 123 -11.73 -7.93 19.50
C ALA A 123 -12.80 -8.81 20.15
N GLN A 124 -13.82 -9.19 19.40
CA GLN A 124 -14.89 -10.08 19.89
C GLN A 124 -14.40 -11.52 20.16
N SER A 125 -13.37 -11.97 19.46
CA SER A 125 -12.86 -13.34 19.56
C SER A 125 -11.84 -13.57 20.68
N VAL A 126 -11.34 -12.51 21.33
CA VAL A 126 -10.29 -12.63 22.34
C VAL A 126 -10.87 -12.50 23.76
N PRO A 127 -10.41 -13.32 24.74
CA PRO A 127 -10.95 -13.28 26.10
C PRO A 127 -10.72 -11.94 26.81
N LYS A 128 -9.62 -11.26 26.45
CA LYS A 128 -9.24 -9.97 27.03
C LYS A 128 -8.44 -9.17 26.03
N LEU A 129 -8.85 -7.92 25.82
CA LEU A 129 -8.11 -7.00 24.97
C LEU A 129 -6.79 -6.54 25.62
N PRO A 130 -5.76 -6.26 24.81
CA PRO A 130 -4.49 -5.73 25.30
C PRO A 130 -4.70 -4.32 25.85
N ARG A 131 -3.76 -3.81 26.67
CA ARG A 131 -3.83 -2.43 27.15
C ARG A 131 -3.85 -1.45 25.98
N VAL A 132 -4.62 -0.37 26.11
CA VAL A 132 -4.64 0.73 25.14
C VAL A 132 -3.24 1.34 25.05
N THR A 133 -2.73 1.46 23.83
CA THR A 133 -1.43 2.07 23.51
C THR A 133 -1.63 3.22 22.52
N PRO A 134 -0.64 4.14 22.36
CA PRO A 134 -0.72 5.20 21.35
C PRO A 134 -0.95 4.68 19.94
N GLU A 135 -0.39 3.51 19.61
CA GLU A 135 -0.59 2.86 18.32
C GLU A 135 -2.04 2.40 18.12
N LEU A 136 -2.67 1.86 19.15
CA LEU A 136 -4.08 1.49 19.12
C LEU A 136 -4.99 2.71 19.08
N THR A 137 -4.65 3.79 19.79
CA THR A 137 -5.37 5.07 19.66
C THR A 137 -5.28 5.60 18.22
N HIS A 138 -4.11 5.48 17.59
CA HIS A 138 -3.92 5.89 16.21
C HIS A 138 -4.75 5.03 15.24
N LEU A 139 -4.77 3.71 15.42
CA LEU A 139 -5.64 2.79 14.68
C LEU A 139 -7.12 3.20 14.75
N HIS A 140 -7.63 3.45 15.95
CA HIS A 140 -9.03 3.84 16.15
C HIS A 140 -9.32 5.22 15.57
N THR A 141 -8.33 6.11 15.56
CA THR A 141 -8.42 7.38 14.82
C THR A 141 -8.53 7.14 13.31
N GLN A 142 -7.88 6.12 12.75
CA GLN A 142 -8.06 5.80 11.33
C GLN A 142 -9.46 5.23 11.05
N PHE A 143 -10.05 4.45 11.96
CA PHE A 143 -11.41 3.93 11.79
C PHE A 143 -12.48 5.02 11.61
N THR A 144 -12.24 6.25 12.07
CA THR A 144 -13.16 7.37 11.82
C THR A 144 -13.16 7.86 10.37
N THR A 145 -12.24 7.37 9.55
CA THR A 145 -12.20 7.63 8.10
C THR A 145 -12.94 6.56 7.29
N ALA A 146 -13.55 5.58 7.97
CA ALA A 146 -14.41 4.58 7.34
C ALA A 146 -15.58 5.24 6.59
N SER A 147 -16.02 4.58 5.52
CA SER A 147 -17.17 5.03 4.74
C SER A 147 -18.45 4.93 5.57
N MET A 148 -19.48 5.73 5.24
CA MET A 148 -20.80 5.64 5.89
C MET A 148 -21.40 4.23 5.84
N GLN A 149 -21.03 3.44 4.83
CA GLN A 149 -21.50 2.06 4.66
C GLN A 149 -20.94 1.10 5.73
N SER A 150 -19.93 1.52 6.49
CA SER A 150 -19.26 0.72 7.52
C SER A 150 -19.48 1.26 8.93
N TYR A 151 -20.44 2.18 9.10
CA TYR A 151 -20.77 2.69 10.44
C TYR A 151 -21.43 1.63 11.31
N ASP A 152 -22.12 0.63 10.74
CA ASP A 152 -22.62 -0.54 11.46
C ASP A 152 -21.51 -1.33 12.15
N VAL A 153 -20.36 -1.50 11.49
CA VAL A 153 -19.16 -2.11 12.05
C VAL A 153 -18.63 -1.29 13.23
N LEU A 154 -18.62 0.04 13.11
CA LEU A 154 -18.19 0.93 14.19
C LEU A 154 -19.16 0.92 15.37
N VAL A 155 -20.48 0.86 15.12
CA VAL A 155 -21.48 0.70 16.20
C VAL A 155 -21.31 -0.64 16.89
N THR A 156 -21.08 -1.71 16.14
CA THR A 156 -20.85 -3.05 16.70
C THR A 156 -19.61 -3.06 17.60
N LEU A 157 -18.52 -2.43 17.15
CA LEU A 157 -17.30 -2.30 17.93
C LEU A 157 -17.51 -1.46 19.20
N LEU A 158 -18.19 -0.32 19.07
CA LEU A 158 -18.48 0.58 20.18
C LEU A 158 -19.38 -0.07 21.24
N THR A 159 -20.40 -0.82 20.80
CA THR A 159 -21.28 -1.62 21.66
C THR A 159 -20.47 -2.64 22.45
N TYR A 160 -19.65 -3.43 21.75
CA TYR A 160 -18.78 -4.41 22.38
C TYR A 160 -17.84 -3.78 23.41
N TYR A 161 -17.27 -2.60 23.12
CA TYR A 161 -16.41 -1.89 24.05
C TYR A 161 -17.14 -1.41 25.30
N ASN A 162 -18.34 -0.86 25.13
CA ASN A 162 -19.17 -0.44 26.24
C ASN A 162 -19.49 -1.60 27.20
N GLU A 163 -19.72 -2.80 26.65
CA GLU A 163 -20.13 -3.98 27.43
C GLU A 163 -18.95 -4.75 28.04
N HIS A 164 -17.81 -4.79 27.34
CA HIS A 164 -16.73 -5.73 27.66
C HIS A 164 -15.34 -5.11 27.80
N ALA A 165 -15.13 -3.86 27.38
CA ALA A 165 -13.81 -3.25 27.33
C ALA A 165 -13.82 -1.74 27.59
N GLN A 166 -14.18 -1.35 28.82
CA GLN A 166 -14.30 0.06 29.23
C GLN A 166 -13.11 0.96 28.83
N PRO A 167 -11.82 0.55 28.95
CA PRO A 167 -10.71 1.40 28.52
C PRO A 167 -10.71 1.71 27.02
N TYR A 168 -11.15 0.77 26.19
CA TYR A 168 -11.31 0.99 24.75
C TYR A 168 -12.53 1.84 24.44
N PHE A 169 -13.61 1.65 25.20
CA PHE A 169 -14.79 2.48 25.08
C PHE A 169 -14.45 3.95 25.32
N THR A 170 -13.77 4.28 26.43
CA THR A 170 -13.30 5.63 26.73
C THR A 170 -12.38 6.19 25.65
N MET A 171 -11.43 5.38 25.16
CA MET A 171 -10.54 5.81 24.09
C MET A 171 -11.27 6.07 22.77
N MET A 172 -12.24 5.22 22.40
CA MET A 172 -13.04 5.38 21.19
C MET A 172 -13.95 6.61 21.28
N THR A 173 -14.55 6.87 22.45
CA THR A 173 -15.34 8.09 22.68
C THR A 173 -14.49 9.36 22.60
N ASP A 174 -13.26 9.33 23.12
CA ASP A 174 -12.32 10.45 23.00
C ASP A 174 -11.91 10.72 21.54
N VAL A 175 -11.72 9.64 20.77
CA VAL A 175 -11.45 9.73 19.33
C VAL A 175 -12.66 10.31 18.61
N PHE A 176 -13.87 9.80 18.86
CA PHE A 176 -15.11 10.29 18.27
C PHE A 176 -15.34 11.75 18.57
N TYR A 177 -15.12 12.17 19.81
CA TYR A 177 -15.18 13.58 20.21
C TYR A 177 -14.20 14.45 19.42
N LYS A 178 -12.92 14.05 19.37
CA LYS A 178 -11.89 14.80 18.62
C LYS A 178 -12.19 14.90 17.14
N GLN A 179 -12.80 13.86 16.56
CA GLN A 179 -13.12 13.79 15.14
C GLN A 179 -14.42 14.50 14.79
N ALA A 180 -15.43 14.49 15.67
CA ALA A 180 -16.64 15.28 15.47
C ALA A 180 -16.33 16.77 15.29
N ASN A 181 -15.34 17.28 16.04
CA ASN A 181 -14.87 18.66 15.95
C ASN A 181 -13.99 18.97 14.71
N LYS A 182 -13.62 17.97 13.90
CA LYS A 182 -12.67 18.11 12.77
C LYS A 182 -13.20 17.60 11.43
N ALA A 183 -14.18 16.70 11.43
CA ALA A 183 -14.56 15.88 10.28
C ALA A 183 -15.68 16.48 9.42
N HIS A 184 -15.95 15.84 8.28
CA HIS A 184 -17.09 16.11 7.41
C HIS A 184 -18.43 15.85 8.13
N GLN A 185 -19.47 16.60 7.78
CA GLN A 185 -20.80 16.56 8.44
C GLN A 185 -21.37 15.14 8.74
N PRO A 186 -21.26 14.13 7.85
CA PRO A 186 -21.86 12.82 8.11
C PRO A 186 -21.23 12.05 9.28
N PHE A 187 -19.90 12.07 9.39
CA PHE A 187 -19.21 11.38 10.49
C PHE A 187 -19.39 12.11 11.81
N SER A 188 -19.33 13.45 11.80
CA SER A 188 -19.60 14.25 13.00
C SER A 188 -20.99 13.95 13.55
N THR A 189 -21.99 13.89 12.67
CA THR A 189 -23.36 13.50 13.06
C THR A 189 -23.41 12.11 13.69
N PHE A 190 -22.78 11.11 13.07
CA PHE A 190 -22.70 9.75 13.60
C PHE A 190 -22.05 9.71 15.00
N ALA A 191 -20.90 10.36 15.15
CA ALA A 191 -20.15 10.38 16.39
C ALA A 191 -20.96 11.02 17.54
N LEU A 192 -21.63 12.15 17.28
CA LEU A 192 -22.46 12.84 18.27
C LEU A 192 -23.68 12.01 18.68
N VAL A 193 -24.35 11.36 17.73
CA VAL A 193 -25.49 10.47 18.00
C VAL A 193 -25.07 9.25 18.80
N ALA A 194 -23.94 8.62 18.44
CA ALA A 194 -23.40 7.48 19.17
C ALA A 194 -23.04 7.85 20.62
N MET A 195 -22.34 8.97 20.83
CA MET A 195 -22.02 9.46 22.18
C MET A 195 -23.28 9.73 23.01
N TYR A 196 -24.31 10.33 22.41
CA TYR A 196 -25.59 10.56 23.06
C TYR A 196 -26.30 9.25 23.44
N ALA A 197 -26.33 8.27 22.53
CA ALA A 197 -26.98 6.97 22.76
C ALA A 197 -26.40 6.24 23.99
N TYR A 198 -25.10 6.33 24.21
CA TYR A 198 -24.41 5.77 25.37
C TYR A 198 -24.30 6.74 26.56
N LYS A 199 -25.06 7.85 26.54
CA LYS A 199 -25.11 8.88 27.60
C LYS A 199 -23.73 9.41 28.01
N GLN A 200 -22.81 9.53 27.07
CA GLN A 200 -21.45 10.03 27.32
C GLN A 200 -21.42 11.55 27.36
N ARG A 201 -21.76 12.12 28.51
CA ARG A 201 -21.78 13.58 28.69
C ARG A 201 -20.38 14.16 28.53
N ASN A 202 -20.24 15.09 27.60
CA ASN A 202 -19.02 15.86 27.40
C ASN A 202 -19.41 17.33 27.24
N ASP A 203 -19.29 18.08 28.34
CA ASP A 203 -19.67 19.50 28.39
C ASP A 203 -18.74 20.39 27.54
N ALA A 204 -17.63 19.85 27.03
CA ALA A 204 -16.75 20.56 26.09
C ALA A 204 -17.21 20.43 24.62
N CYS A 205 -18.22 19.59 24.33
CA CYS A 205 -18.77 19.47 22.99
C CYS A 205 -19.74 20.63 22.70
N SER A 206 -19.23 21.68 22.05
CA SER A 206 -20.00 22.86 21.66
C SER A 206 -20.80 22.67 20.36
N ASP A 207 -20.94 21.44 19.87
CA ASP A 207 -21.69 21.19 18.64
C ASP A 207 -23.18 21.38 18.91
N GLY A 208 -23.81 22.25 18.11
CA GLY A 208 -25.23 22.58 18.23
C GLY A 208 -26.12 21.35 18.10
N LEU A 209 -25.73 20.34 17.30
CA LEU A 209 -26.47 19.10 17.16
C LEU A 209 -26.41 18.24 18.43
N TYR A 210 -25.25 18.17 19.09
CA TYR A 210 -25.12 17.44 20.35
C TYR A 210 -25.92 18.08 21.46
N THR A 211 -25.93 19.41 21.51
CA THR A 211 -26.72 20.19 22.46
C THR A 211 -28.22 19.99 22.22
N ALA A 212 -28.67 20.06 20.97
CA ALA A 212 -30.04 19.78 20.56
C ALA A 212 -30.48 18.34 20.92
N LEU A 213 -29.58 17.36 20.74
CA LEU A 213 -29.78 15.97 21.18
C LEU A 213 -29.95 15.89 22.70
N TRP A 214 -29.18 16.61 23.51
CA TRP A 214 -29.35 16.59 24.96
C TRP A 214 -30.59 17.33 25.45
N GLN A 215 -31.01 18.38 24.74
CA GLN A 215 -32.14 19.24 25.11
C GLN A 215 -33.50 18.73 24.61
N GLY A 216 -33.54 17.69 23.77
CA GLY A 216 -34.83 17.18 23.28
C GLY A 216 -35.36 17.88 22.04
N GLU A 217 -34.53 18.62 21.31
CA GLU A 217 -34.95 19.46 20.18
C GLU A 217 -35.12 18.64 18.89
N LEU A 218 -36.21 17.86 18.82
CA LEU A 218 -36.47 16.91 17.73
C LEU A 218 -36.42 17.53 16.32
N ASP A 219 -36.85 18.78 16.16
CA ASP A 219 -36.89 19.45 14.86
C ASP A 219 -35.50 19.79 14.32
N VAL A 220 -34.55 20.09 15.22
CA VAL A 220 -33.15 20.34 14.89
C VAL A 220 -32.42 19.04 14.60
N VAL A 221 -32.71 17.99 15.38
CA VAL A 221 -32.01 16.70 15.30
C VAL A 221 -32.40 15.89 14.07
N ARG A 222 -33.69 15.89 13.70
CA ARG A 222 -34.26 14.98 12.69
C ARG A 222 -33.56 15.00 11.32
N PRO A 223 -33.26 16.15 10.69
CA PRO A 223 -32.63 16.17 9.36
C PRO A 223 -31.24 15.53 9.33
N HIS A 224 -30.50 15.63 10.43
CA HIS A 224 -29.15 15.08 10.55
C HIS A 224 -29.17 13.56 10.78
N ILE A 225 -30.20 13.06 11.45
CA ILE A 225 -30.32 11.65 11.79
C ILE A 225 -30.91 10.80 10.65
N GLU A 226 -31.73 11.39 9.77
CA GLU A 226 -32.38 10.66 8.67
C GLU A 226 -31.40 9.88 7.76
N PRO A 227 -30.22 10.42 7.36
CA PRO A 227 -29.22 9.67 6.60
C PRO A 227 -28.62 8.46 7.32
N LEU A 228 -28.72 8.42 8.66
CA LEU A 228 -28.17 7.36 9.51
C LEU A 228 -29.23 6.35 9.95
N ARG A 229 -30.48 6.47 9.48
CA ARG A 229 -31.62 5.68 9.96
C ARG A 229 -31.41 4.16 9.95
N GLN A 230 -30.58 3.66 9.05
CA GLN A 230 -30.25 2.23 8.94
C GLN A 230 -29.37 1.70 10.08
N ILE A 231 -28.54 2.53 10.72
CA ILE A 231 -27.64 2.11 11.81
C ILE A 231 -28.16 2.48 13.20
N ILE A 232 -29.11 3.42 13.30
CA ILE A 232 -29.71 3.83 14.58
C ILE A 232 -30.30 2.66 15.39
N PRO A 233 -30.97 1.67 14.78
CA PRO A 233 -31.49 0.53 15.53
C PRO A 233 -30.41 -0.28 16.27
N LEU A 234 -29.15 -0.17 15.83
CA LEU A 234 -28.01 -0.85 16.45
C LEU A 234 -27.50 -0.14 17.72
N LEU A 235 -27.90 1.13 17.93
CA LEU A 235 -27.58 1.89 19.13
C LEU A 235 -28.61 1.65 20.24
N PRO A 236 -28.26 1.88 21.51
CA PRO A 236 -29.23 1.89 22.60
C PRO A 236 -30.37 2.88 22.31
N GLN A 237 -31.60 2.40 22.46
CA GLN A 237 -32.81 3.18 22.18
C GLN A 237 -33.11 4.13 23.34
N THR A 238 -32.42 5.27 23.36
CA THR A 238 -32.68 6.37 24.31
C THR A 238 -33.93 7.15 23.89
N GLY A 239 -34.53 7.93 24.80
CA GLY A 239 -35.85 8.56 24.59
C GLY A 239 -36.01 9.30 23.25
N ILE A 240 -35.07 10.16 22.88
CA ILE A 240 -35.10 10.88 21.59
C ILE A 240 -34.86 9.94 20.40
N ILE A 241 -33.97 8.97 20.55
CA ILE A 241 -33.67 8.00 19.48
C ILE A 241 -34.91 7.14 19.19
N ALA A 242 -35.59 6.66 20.24
CA ALA A 242 -36.84 5.91 20.12
C ALA A 242 -37.95 6.75 19.47
N GLN A 243 -38.13 8.01 19.89
CA GLN A 243 -39.12 8.92 19.32
C GLN A 243 -38.88 9.21 17.82
N LEU A 244 -37.63 9.26 17.38
CA LEU A 244 -37.28 9.44 15.96
C LEU A 244 -37.51 8.17 15.13
N LEU A 245 -37.42 6.98 15.73
CA LEU A 245 -37.76 5.72 15.06
C LEU A 245 -39.28 5.52 14.94
N ASP A 246 -40.04 5.95 15.95
CA ASP A 246 -41.51 5.84 16.02
C ASP A 246 -42.25 6.88 15.17
N ALA A 247 -41.57 7.94 14.73
CA ALA A 247 -42.17 8.97 13.89
C ALA A 247 -42.61 8.38 12.53
N PRO A 248 -43.85 8.70 12.06
CA PRO A 248 -44.36 8.18 10.80
C PRO A 248 -43.40 8.55 9.69
N LYS A 249 -42.96 7.51 8.98
CA LYS A 249 -42.15 7.63 7.77
C LYS A 249 -42.80 8.71 6.88
N LYS A 250 -42.12 9.82 6.60
CA LYS A 250 -42.21 10.32 5.23
C LYS A 250 -41.82 9.11 4.40
N PRO A 251 -42.63 8.67 3.43
CA PRO A 251 -42.27 7.52 2.64
C PRO A 251 -40.91 7.85 1.99
N ALA A 252 -39.84 7.27 2.54
CA ALA A 252 -38.79 6.75 1.69
C ALA A 252 -39.56 5.99 0.61
N ARG A 253 -39.33 6.30 -0.67
CA ARG A 253 -39.87 5.48 -1.74
C ARG A 253 -39.63 4.03 -1.32
N ASN A 254 -40.71 3.32 -0.97
CA ASN A 254 -40.64 1.93 -0.61
C ASN A 254 -40.13 1.26 -1.87
N VAL A 255 -38.83 0.96 -1.90
CA VAL A 255 -38.34 -0.02 -2.84
C VAL A 255 -38.37 -1.31 -2.07
N THR A 256 -39.48 -2.01 -2.19
CA THR A 256 -39.49 -3.45 -1.94
C THR A 256 -38.33 -4.02 -2.77
N PRO A 257 -37.35 -4.71 -2.18
CA PRO A 257 -36.38 -5.47 -2.95
C PRO A 257 -37.21 -6.36 -3.87
N SER A 258 -37.05 -6.26 -5.20
CA SER A 258 -37.69 -7.26 -6.03
C SER A 258 -37.02 -8.59 -5.68
N HIS A 259 -37.82 -9.64 -5.51
CA HIS A 259 -37.34 -11.01 -5.27
C HIS A 259 -36.27 -11.44 -6.29
N ASP A 260 -36.26 -10.76 -7.45
CA ASP A 260 -35.32 -10.90 -8.55
C ASP A 260 -33.90 -10.45 -8.23
N TRP A 261 -33.67 -9.44 -7.38
CA TRP A 261 -32.32 -8.98 -7.04
C TRP A 261 -31.58 -9.95 -6.13
N ASP A 262 -32.19 -10.39 -5.04
CA ASP A 262 -31.57 -11.34 -4.10
C ASP A 262 -31.32 -12.70 -4.76
N SER A 263 -32.29 -13.14 -5.57
CA SER A 263 -32.17 -14.32 -6.42
C SER A 263 -31.03 -14.14 -7.44
N PHE A 264 -31.00 -13.03 -8.16
CA PHE A 264 -29.93 -12.73 -9.12
C PHE A 264 -28.55 -12.67 -8.48
N ILE A 265 -28.39 -12.00 -7.34
CA ILE A 265 -27.09 -11.87 -6.66
C ILE A 265 -26.56 -13.26 -6.30
N THR A 266 -27.41 -14.11 -5.71
CA THR A 266 -27.07 -15.49 -5.38
C THR A 266 -26.70 -16.30 -6.62
N GLN A 267 -27.41 -16.10 -7.73
CA GLN A 267 -27.16 -16.79 -9.00
C GLN A 267 -25.86 -16.31 -9.68
N ALA A 268 -25.64 -15.00 -9.71
CA ALA A 268 -24.49 -14.35 -10.32
C ALA A 268 -23.19 -14.70 -9.59
N THR A 269 -23.22 -14.90 -8.27
CA THR A 269 -22.03 -15.24 -7.47
C THR A 269 -21.68 -16.73 -7.46
N ASN A 270 -22.61 -17.62 -7.84
CA ASN A 270 -22.39 -19.07 -7.75
C ASN A 270 -21.84 -19.70 -9.04
N GLY A 271 -21.72 -18.94 -10.14
CA GLY A 271 -21.08 -19.38 -11.39
C GLY A 271 -21.83 -20.47 -12.17
N LYS A 272 -23.06 -20.82 -11.78
CA LYS A 272 -23.84 -21.93 -12.37
C LYS A 272 -24.71 -21.52 -13.57
N PHE A 273 -24.77 -20.24 -13.89
CA PHE A 273 -25.67 -19.69 -14.90
C PHE A 273 -24.92 -19.29 -16.17
N ASP A 274 -25.61 -19.33 -17.30
CA ASP A 274 -25.04 -18.86 -18.56
C ASP A 274 -24.68 -17.37 -18.46
N ARG A 275 -23.46 -17.05 -18.90
CA ARG A 275 -22.91 -15.69 -18.87
C ARG A 275 -23.81 -14.65 -19.53
N ALA A 276 -24.33 -14.95 -20.73
CA ALA A 276 -25.13 -13.97 -21.48
C ALA A 276 -26.42 -13.67 -20.71
N THR A 277 -27.00 -14.69 -20.09
CA THR A 277 -28.16 -14.58 -19.21
C THR A 277 -27.86 -13.74 -17.96
N VAL A 278 -26.71 -13.93 -17.32
CA VAL A 278 -26.29 -13.14 -16.14
C VAL A 278 -26.10 -11.68 -16.49
N VAL A 279 -25.39 -11.38 -17.59
CA VAL A 279 -25.15 -10.00 -18.03
C VAL A 279 -26.46 -9.32 -18.42
N ALA A 280 -27.33 -9.99 -19.20
CA ALA A 280 -28.63 -9.44 -19.60
C ALA A 280 -29.53 -9.14 -18.39
N THR A 281 -29.58 -10.08 -17.43
CA THR A 281 -30.35 -9.90 -16.18
C THR A 281 -29.81 -8.72 -15.38
N PHE A 282 -28.49 -8.58 -15.24
CA PHE A 282 -27.89 -7.43 -14.58
C PHE A 282 -28.27 -6.11 -15.24
N MET A 283 -28.20 -6.03 -16.58
CA MET A 283 -28.54 -4.82 -17.33
C MET A 283 -30.00 -4.41 -17.14
N LYS A 284 -30.93 -5.40 -17.16
CA LYS A 284 -32.34 -5.17 -16.88
C LYS A 284 -32.54 -4.60 -15.47
N LEU A 285 -31.92 -5.24 -14.48
CA LEU A 285 -32.02 -4.86 -13.07
C LEU A 285 -31.44 -3.45 -12.83
N ILE A 286 -30.33 -3.08 -13.50
CA ILE A 286 -29.80 -1.71 -13.45
C ILE A 286 -30.79 -0.68 -14.02
N ALA A 287 -31.43 -0.99 -15.15
CA ALA A 287 -32.41 -0.10 -15.75
C ALA A 287 -33.64 0.12 -14.84
N GLU A 288 -34.04 -0.91 -14.10
CA GLU A 288 -35.06 -0.81 -13.05
C GLU A 288 -34.56 0.03 -11.86
N ASN A 289 -33.34 -0.23 -11.39
CA ASN A 289 -32.74 0.52 -10.28
C ASN A 289 -32.60 2.01 -10.56
N LYS A 290 -32.34 2.41 -11.81
CA LYS A 290 -32.33 3.83 -12.23
C LYS A 290 -33.67 4.53 -11.97
N LYS A 291 -34.79 3.80 -12.00
CA LYS A 291 -36.14 4.34 -11.78
C LYS A 291 -36.51 4.34 -10.30
N THR A 292 -36.11 3.29 -9.58
CA THR A 292 -36.55 3.03 -8.21
C THR A 292 -35.57 3.52 -7.15
N ASN A 293 -34.27 3.60 -7.47
CA ASN A 293 -33.16 3.78 -6.53
C ASN A 293 -33.14 2.71 -5.42
N ALA A 294 -33.38 1.44 -5.77
CA ALA A 294 -33.42 0.31 -4.84
C ALA A 294 -32.08 0.08 -4.11
N TYR A 295 -30.98 0.18 -4.85
CA TYR A 295 -29.63 -0.11 -4.39
C TYR A 295 -28.68 1.05 -4.67
N THR A 296 -27.65 1.17 -3.83
CA THR A 296 -26.57 2.16 -4.00
C THR A 296 -25.73 1.83 -5.23
N LYS A 297 -25.17 2.87 -5.87
CA LYS A 297 -24.31 2.69 -7.04
C LYS A 297 -23.04 1.90 -6.68
N ASP A 298 -22.49 2.07 -5.48
CA ASP A 298 -21.37 1.28 -4.96
C ASP A 298 -21.62 -0.21 -4.97
N PHE A 299 -22.75 -0.62 -4.40
CA PHE A 299 -23.15 -2.02 -4.35
C PHE A 299 -23.27 -2.60 -5.77
N LEU A 300 -23.86 -1.83 -6.68
CA LEU A 300 -24.01 -2.22 -8.07
C LEU A 300 -22.69 -2.29 -8.83
N ARG A 301 -21.74 -1.39 -8.55
CA ARG A 301 -20.37 -1.47 -9.08
C ARG A 301 -19.64 -2.72 -8.57
N SER A 302 -19.83 -3.08 -7.31
CA SER A 302 -19.25 -4.31 -6.72
C SER A 302 -19.81 -5.58 -7.37
N ILE A 303 -21.13 -5.64 -7.59
CA ILE A 303 -21.75 -6.75 -8.34
C ILE A 303 -21.22 -6.79 -9.78
N TRP A 304 -21.15 -5.64 -10.46
CA TRP A 304 -20.61 -5.58 -11.81
C TRP A 304 -19.17 -6.08 -11.87
N LYS A 305 -18.30 -5.66 -10.93
CA LYS A 305 -16.93 -6.16 -10.82
C LYS A 305 -16.89 -7.69 -10.73
N ARG A 306 -17.73 -8.28 -9.87
CA ARG A 306 -17.81 -9.74 -9.73
C ARG A 306 -18.25 -10.41 -11.03
N ILE A 307 -19.29 -9.91 -11.68
CA ILE A 307 -19.77 -10.43 -12.97
C ILE A 307 -18.67 -10.33 -14.03
N PHE A 308 -18.02 -9.16 -14.10
CA PHE A 308 -16.99 -8.87 -15.08
C PHE A 308 -15.82 -9.84 -15.00
N THR A 309 -15.34 -10.12 -13.78
CA THR A 309 -14.23 -11.04 -13.51
C THR A 309 -14.66 -12.51 -13.58
N HIS A 310 -15.75 -12.93 -12.91
CA HIS A 310 -16.13 -14.35 -12.85
C HIS A 310 -16.57 -14.94 -14.20
N TYR A 311 -17.14 -14.11 -15.08
CA TYR A 311 -17.64 -14.57 -16.36
C TYR A 311 -16.75 -14.16 -17.54
N ASP A 312 -15.51 -13.71 -17.29
CA ASP A 312 -14.55 -13.36 -18.34
C ASP A 312 -15.16 -12.39 -19.38
N VAL A 313 -15.90 -11.37 -18.91
CA VAL A 313 -16.62 -10.43 -19.77
C VAL A 313 -15.66 -9.62 -20.64
N ALA A 314 -14.43 -9.41 -20.18
CA ALA A 314 -13.37 -8.71 -20.90
C ALA A 314 -13.10 -9.27 -22.31
N TYR A 315 -13.36 -10.55 -22.56
CA TYR A 315 -13.00 -11.23 -23.81
C TYR A 315 -14.17 -11.42 -24.79
N ARG A 316 -15.37 -10.87 -24.52
CA ARG A 316 -16.54 -11.00 -25.42
C ARG A 316 -17.39 -9.74 -25.56
N THR A 317 -18.08 -9.67 -26.70
CA THR A 317 -18.93 -8.56 -27.16
C THR A 317 -20.23 -8.42 -26.36
N PHE A 318 -20.16 -7.85 -25.16
CA PHE A 318 -21.34 -7.28 -24.47
C PHE A 318 -21.30 -5.75 -24.42
N GLU A 319 -20.30 -5.13 -25.06
CA GLU A 319 -20.13 -3.68 -25.14
C GLU A 319 -21.40 -2.97 -25.66
N ALA A 320 -22.07 -3.56 -26.66
CA ALA A 320 -23.32 -3.00 -27.20
C ALA A 320 -24.43 -2.90 -26.14
N ALA A 321 -24.64 -3.95 -25.34
CA ALA A 321 -25.64 -3.96 -24.26
C ALA A 321 -25.27 -2.97 -23.14
N VAL A 322 -23.98 -2.89 -22.80
CA VAL A 322 -23.44 -1.94 -21.81
C VAL A 322 -23.67 -0.49 -22.26
N LYS A 323 -23.45 -0.21 -23.55
CA LYS A 323 -23.69 1.09 -24.19
C LYS A 323 -25.18 1.42 -24.26
N GLU A 324 -26.02 0.47 -24.64
CA GLU A 324 -27.47 0.64 -24.77
C GLU A 324 -28.10 1.06 -23.43
N VAL A 325 -27.77 0.37 -22.35
CA VAL A 325 -28.29 0.69 -21.01
C VAL A 325 -27.56 1.88 -20.38
N LYS A 326 -26.51 2.40 -21.03
CA LYS A 326 -25.65 3.47 -20.50
C LYS A 326 -25.19 3.14 -19.08
N LEU A 327 -24.56 1.97 -18.94
CA LEU A 327 -24.14 1.46 -17.64
C LEU A 327 -23.15 2.42 -16.96
N HIS A 328 -22.13 2.86 -17.69
CA HIS A 328 -21.10 3.74 -17.14
C HIS A 328 -21.62 5.13 -16.75
N ASP A 329 -22.56 5.70 -17.51
CA ASP A 329 -23.24 6.96 -17.14
C ASP A 329 -23.86 6.90 -15.74
N TYR A 330 -24.31 5.72 -15.33
CA TYR A 330 -24.92 5.48 -14.03
C TYR A 330 -23.90 5.37 -12.88
N PHE A 331 -22.75 4.77 -13.16
CA PHE A 331 -21.71 4.51 -12.16
C PHE A 331 -20.83 5.70 -11.84
N ILE A 332 -20.96 6.80 -12.59
CA ILE A 332 -20.27 8.05 -12.28
C ILE A 332 -21.03 8.78 -11.16
N GLU A 333 -20.31 9.10 -10.08
CA GLU A 333 -20.77 9.82 -8.89
C GLU A 333 -19.81 10.96 -8.57
N HIS A 334 -20.28 11.90 -7.74
CA HIS A 334 -19.60 13.15 -7.36
C HIS A 334 -18.17 13.02 -6.80
N ASP A 335 -17.79 11.85 -6.26
CA ASP A 335 -16.46 11.61 -5.68
C ASP A 335 -15.44 10.97 -6.64
N GLY A 336 -15.88 10.45 -7.79
CA GLY A 336 -15.04 9.79 -8.78
C GLY A 336 -14.42 8.46 -8.40
N GLN A 337 -14.61 7.96 -7.17
CA GLN A 337 -13.87 6.78 -6.69
C GLN A 337 -14.20 5.53 -7.50
N GLY A 338 -15.48 5.31 -7.79
CA GLY A 338 -15.89 4.16 -8.59
C GLY A 338 -15.44 4.22 -10.05
N VAL A 339 -15.09 5.40 -10.58
CA VAL A 339 -14.51 5.52 -11.91
C VAL A 339 -13.12 4.89 -11.92
N PHE A 340 -12.28 5.20 -10.94
CA PHE A 340 -10.93 4.63 -10.84
C PHE A 340 -10.94 3.14 -10.56
N MET A 341 -11.86 2.65 -9.72
CA MET A 341 -12.04 1.23 -9.51
C MET A 341 -12.33 0.48 -10.82
N LEU A 342 -13.21 1.03 -11.66
CA LEU A 342 -13.56 0.42 -12.95
C LEU A 342 -12.45 0.57 -13.98
N ILE A 343 -11.76 1.72 -14.06
CA ILE A 343 -10.58 1.90 -14.92
C ILE A 343 -9.52 0.85 -14.56
N ARG A 344 -9.21 0.69 -13.27
CA ARG A 344 -8.25 -0.30 -12.79
C ARG A 344 -8.67 -1.71 -13.14
N LEU A 345 -9.93 -2.09 -12.85
CA LEU A 345 -10.47 -3.40 -13.20
C LEU A 345 -10.33 -3.70 -14.70
N TYR A 346 -10.72 -2.75 -15.54
CA TYR A 346 -10.67 -2.96 -16.99
C TYR A 346 -9.23 -2.97 -17.53
N ASN A 347 -8.32 -2.18 -16.94
CA ASN A 347 -6.89 -2.25 -17.25
C ASN A 347 -6.29 -3.62 -16.89
N GLU A 348 -6.58 -4.13 -15.69
CA GLU A 348 -6.10 -5.44 -15.20
C GLU A 348 -6.53 -6.60 -16.11
N HIS A 349 -7.65 -6.44 -16.84
CA HIS A 349 -8.19 -7.43 -17.77
C HIS A 349 -8.03 -7.06 -19.26
N ASP A 350 -7.20 -6.06 -19.60
CA ASP A 350 -7.00 -5.52 -20.96
C ASP A 350 -8.30 -5.20 -21.75
N ALA A 351 -9.35 -4.79 -21.04
CA ALA A 351 -10.68 -4.55 -21.59
C ALA A 351 -10.82 -3.13 -22.18
N LYS A 352 -10.06 -2.84 -23.24
CA LYS A 352 -9.92 -1.51 -23.86
C LYS A 352 -11.25 -0.86 -24.26
N GLU A 353 -12.20 -1.66 -24.74
CA GLU A 353 -13.53 -1.18 -25.14
C GLU A 353 -14.34 -0.64 -23.95
N TYR A 354 -14.25 -1.30 -22.79
CA TYR A 354 -14.92 -0.88 -21.57
C TYR A 354 -14.28 0.38 -20.98
N ILE A 355 -12.94 0.49 -21.01
CA ILE A 355 -12.20 1.71 -20.66
C ILE A 355 -12.68 2.88 -21.53
N ARG A 356 -12.75 2.65 -22.84
CA ARG A 356 -13.24 3.65 -23.80
C ARG A 356 -14.66 4.10 -23.50
N SER A 357 -15.58 3.16 -23.26
CA SER A 357 -16.96 3.47 -22.91
C SER A 357 -17.07 4.25 -21.60
N LEU A 358 -16.27 3.89 -20.59
CA LEU A 358 -16.24 4.59 -19.30
C LEU A 358 -15.69 6.01 -19.44
N LEU A 359 -14.57 6.19 -20.16
CA LEU A 359 -13.99 7.51 -20.40
C LEU A 359 -14.91 8.40 -21.24
N ASP A 360 -15.65 7.86 -22.22
CA ASP A 360 -16.67 8.62 -22.96
C ASP A 360 -17.73 9.22 -22.00
N ALA A 361 -18.20 8.41 -21.04
CA ALA A 361 -19.18 8.84 -20.04
C ALA A 361 -18.59 9.89 -19.06
N VAL A 362 -17.36 9.68 -18.60
CA VAL A 362 -16.66 10.59 -17.67
C VAL A 362 -16.38 11.93 -18.34
N MET A 363 -15.84 11.94 -19.56
CA MET A 363 -15.52 13.17 -20.29
C MET A 363 -16.75 14.01 -20.57
N LYS A 364 -17.89 13.37 -20.88
CA LYS A 364 -19.17 14.06 -21.04
C LYS A 364 -19.58 14.79 -19.76
N GLN A 365 -19.39 14.17 -18.59
CA GLN A 365 -19.71 14.80 -17.31
C GLN A 365 -18.71 15.90 -16.92
N LEU A 366 -17.41 15.70 -17.16
CA LEU A 366 -16.38 16.70 -16.88
C LEU A 366 -16.64 18.01 -17.64
N VAL A 367 -16.91 17.90 -18.95
CA VAL A 367 -17.20 19.06 -19.81
C VAL A 367 -18.53 19.72 -19.43
N ALA A 368 -19.55 18.95 -19.04
CA ALA A 368 -20.88 19.50 -18.77
C ALA A 368 -20.99 20.23 -17.42
N ASN A 369 -20.30 19.74 -16.38
CA ASN A 369 -20.55 20.18 -15.01
C ASN A 369 -19.39 20.94 -14.36
N ALA A 370 -18.20 20.99 -14.99
CA ALA A 370 -16.95 21.48 -14.39
C ALA A 370 -16.62 20.90 -12.99
N ALA A 371 -17.33 19.83 -12.60
CA ALA A 371 -17.14 19.10 -11.37
C ALA A 371 -15.93 18.17 -11.53
N TYR A 372 -15.44 17.62 -10.41
CA TYR A 372 -14.43 16.55 -10.40
C TYR A 372 -12.97 16.94 -10.62
N LYS A 373 -12.56 18.17 -10.27
CA LYS A 373 -11.17 18.66 -10.39
C LYS A 373 -10.11 17.72 -9.78
N ALA A 374 -10.43 17.02 -8.70
CA ALA A 374 -9.52 16.03 -8.10
C ALA A 374 -9.22 14.81 -8.99
N LEU A 375 -10.01 14.61 -10.05
CA LEU A 375 -9.90 13.52 -11.00
C LEU A 375 -9.21 13.91 -12.32
N ASP A 376 -8.97 15.20 -12.57
CA ASP A 376 -8.48 15.68 -13.88
C ASP A 376 -7.17 14.99 -14.28
N VAL A 377 -6.22 14.92 -13.34
CA VAL A 377 -4.90 14.32 -13.53
C VAL A 377 -5.00 12.81 -13.79
N PRO A 378 -5.62 11.98 -12.93
CA PRO A 378 -5.69 10.54 -13.17
C PRO A 378 -6.52 10.18 -14.42
N ILE A 379 -7.57 10.94 -14.76
CA ILE A 379 -8.31 10.73 -16.02
C ILE A 379 -7.44 11.08 -17.23
N LEU A 380 -6.69 12.19 -17.19
CA LEU A 380 -5.75 12.54 -18.26
C LEU A 380 -4.68 11.46 -18.43
N LEU A 381 -4.12 10.93 -17.34
CA LEU A 381 -3.16 9.83 -17.38
C LEU A 381 -3.79 8.56 -17.97
N ALA A 382 -5.02 8.21 -17.59
CA ALA A 382 -5.73 7.07 -18.18
C ALA A 382 -5.93 7.23 -19.69
N ILE A 383 -6.22 8.45 -20.16
CA ILE A 383 -6.35 8.77 -21.59
C ILE A 383 -5.04 8.52 -22.35
N TYR A 384 -3.91 9.02 -21.82
CA TYR A 384 -2.59 8.82 -22.44
C TYR A 384 -2.18 7.34 -22.43
N TYR A 385 -2.29 6.69 -21.27
CA TYR A 385 -1.94 5.28 -21.12
C TYR A 385 -2.76 4.39 -22.07
N SER A 386 -4.05 4.67 -22.21
CA SER A 386 -4.96 3.92 -23.08
C SER A 386 -4.85 4.31 -24.56
N THR A 387 -3.89 5.17 -24.95
CA THR A 387 -3.68 5.65 -26.32
C THR A 387 -4.91 6.36 -26.93
N LEU A 388 -5.72 7.01 -26.08
CA LEU A 388 -6.95 7.71 -26.49
C LEU A 388 -6.78 9.23 -26.64
N ALA A 389 -5.57 9.75 -26.41
CA ALA A 389 -5.25 11.18 -26.50
C ALA A 389 -5.69 11.80 -27.83
N LYS A 390 -5.29 11.20 -28.97
CA LYS A 390 -5.70 11.66 -30.31
C LYS A 390 -7.22 11.78 -30.49
N ARG A 391 -7.99 10.87 -29.88
CA ARG A 391 -9.46 10.88 -30.00
C ARG A 391 -10.08 11.97 -29.14
N TYR A 392 -9.71 12.03 -27.87
CA TYR A 392 -10.36 12.93 -26.93
C TYR A 392 -9.88 14.36 -27.06
N LEU A 393 -8.57 14.56 -27.24
CA LEU A 393 -7.97 15.89 -27.26
C LEU A 393 -8.12 16.59 -28.62
N ALA A 394 -8.56 15.88 -29.67
CA ALA A 394 -9.02 16.50 -30.92
C ALA A 394 -10.43 17.12 -30.80
N ASN A 395 -11.20 16.78 -29.76
CA ASN A 395 -12.51 17.39 -29.55
C ASN A 395 -12.37 18.78 -28.93
N ALA A 396 -12.86 19.82 -29.62
CA ALA A 396 -12.73 21.21 -29.19
C ALA A 396 -13.24 21.49 -27.77
N LYS A 397 -14.31 20.84 -27.33
CA LYS A 397 -14.86 21.05 -25.97
C LYS A 397 -13.96 20.45 -24.89
N ILE A 398 -13.41 19.27 -25.16
CA ILE A 398 -12.48 18.59 -24.25
C ILE A 398 -11.15 19.35 -24.20
N GLN A 399 -10.65 19.78 -25.36
CA GLN A 399 -9.46 20.60 -25.45
C GLN A 399 -9.62 21.90 -24.68
N HIS A 400 -10.74 22.61 -24.87
CA HIS A 400 -11.06 23.83 -24.13
C HIS A 400 -11.06 23.59 -22.62
N TYR A 401 -11.75 22.54 -22.16
CA TYR A 401 -11.78 22.17 -20.74
C TYR A 401 -10.37 21.97 -20.16
N TYR A 402 -9.53 21.15 -20.79
CA TYR A 402 -8.19 20.89 -20.27
C TYR A 402 -7.21 22.07 -20.44
N MET A 403 -7.50 23.03 -21.31
CA MET A 403 -6.68 24.24 -21.47
C MET A 403 -7.08 25.37 -20.51
N HIS A 404 -8.35 25.42 -20.07
CA HIS A 404 -8.88 26.59 -19.35
C HIS A 404 -9.55 26.26 -18.01
N ASP A 405 -10.29 25.15 -17.92
CA ASP A 405 -11.20 24.88 -16.78
C ASP A 405 -10.66 23.83 -15.80
N ALA A 406 -9.85 22.89 -16.30
CA ALA A 406 -9.21 21.84 -15.50
C ALA A 406 -8.25 22.43 -14.46
N THR A 407 -7.83 21.62 -13.48
CA THR A 407 -6.80 22.00 -12.51
C THR A 407 -5.51 22.47 -13.18
N GLU A 408 -4.81 23.44 -12.57
CA GLU A 408 -3.52 23.93 -13.07
C GLU A 408 -2.53 22.79 -13.34
N ARG A 409 -2.56 21.75 -12.49
CA ARG A 409 -1.73 20.55 -12.65
C ARG A 409 -2.07 19.80 -13.94
N ALA A 410 -3.35 19.56 -14.22
CA ALA A 410 -3.79 18.91 -15.45
C ALA A 410 -3.49 19.78 -16.69
N GLN A 411 -3.69 21.10 -16.60
CA GLN A 411 -3.33 22.05 -17.66
C GLN A 411 -1.82 22.07 -17.95
N LYS A 412 -0.98 21.97 -16.91
CA LYS A 412 0.48 21.86 -17.09
C LYS A 412 0.83 20.55 -17.76
N MET A 413 0.26 19.44 -17.29
CA MET A 413 0.52 18.11 -17.83
C MET A 413 0.10 17.99 -19.30
N ILE A 414 -1.11 18.42 -19.66
CA ILE A 414 -1.56 18.37 -21.05
C ILE A 414 -0.66 19.19 -21.97
N ARG A 415 -0.16 20.36 -21.52
CA ARG A 415 0.80 21.15 -22.30
C ARG A 415 2.13 20.41 -22.51
N ARG A 416 2.67 19.76 -21.47
CA ARG A 416 3.94 19.02 -21.58
C ARG A 416 3.80 17.79 -22.47
N PHE A 417 2.75 17.02 -22.28
CA PHE A 417 2.48 15.86 -23.12
C PHE A 417 2.16 16.26 -24.56
N GLY A 418 1.39 17.32 -24.78
CA GLY A 418 1.13 17.85 -26.13
C GLY A 418 2.40 18.31 -26.84
N ALA A 419 3.32 18.98 -26.13
CA ALA A 419 4.63 19.35 -26.68
C ALA A 419 5.46 18.12 -27.05
N PHE A 420 5.45 17.08 -26.20
CA PHE A 420 6.11 15.80 -26.48
C PHE A 420 5.50 15.09 -27.69
N GLU A 421 4.16 14.98 -27.79
CA GLU A 421 3.50 14.33 -28.92
C GLU A 421 3.73 15.06 -30.25
N GLN A 422 3.85 16.39 -30.23
CA GLN A 422 4.09 17.20 -31.44
C GLN A 422 5.55 17.14 -31.91
N SER A 423 6.49 17.20 -30.96
CA SER A 423 7.93 17.21 -31.25
C SER A 423 8.68 16.40 -30.18
N PRO A 424 8.73 15.06 -30.33
CA PRO A 424 9.48 14.21 -29.42
C PRO A 424 10.97 14.57 -29.45
N SER A 425 11.46 15.13 -28.35
CA SER A 425 12.86 15.53 -28.13
C SER A 425 13.23 15.21 -26.69
N ALA A 426 14.53 15.24 -26.37
CA ALA A 426 14.99 15.03 -25.00
C ALA A 426 14.32 16.01 -24.02
N GLU A 427 14.25 17.29 -24.40
CA GLU A 427 13.64 18.34 -23.58
C GLU A 427 12.12 18.13 -23.38
N SER A 428 11.39 17.80 -24.45
CA SER A 428 9.93 17.62 -24.36
C SER A 428 9.55 16.35 -23.60
N PHE A 429 10.32 15.26 -23.79
CA PHE A 429 10.23 14.05 -23.01
C PHE A 429 10.48 14.31 -21.52
N GLU A 430 11.57 15.01 -21.18
CA GLU A 430 11.89 15.37 -19.79
C GLU A 430 10.79 16.16 -19.11
N ALA A 431 10.27 17.17 -19.81
CA ALA A 431 9.21 17.99 -19.29
C ALA A 431 7.94 17.16 -19.04
N ALA A 432 7.60 16.21 -19.91
CA ALA A 432 6.43 15.34 -19.74
C ALA A 432 6.63 14.30 -18.63
N TYR A 433 7.77 13.62 -18.61
CA TYR A 433 8.08 12.57 -17.67
C TYR A 433 8.25 13.08 -16.23
N ARG A 434 8.83 14.28 -16.03
CA ARG A 434 8.89 14.92 -14.71
C ARG A 434 7.50 15.16 -14.14
N GLU A 435 6.52 15.47 -14.99
CA GLU A 435 5.14 15.61 -14.53
C GLU A 435 4.59 14.28 -14.02
N VAL A 436 4.97 13.15 -14.63
CA VAL A 436 4.62 11.77 -14.22
C VAL A 436 5.25 11.39 -12.88
N GLN A 437 6.54 11.70 -12.66
CA GLN A 437 7.23 11.36 -11.41
C GLN A 437 6.59 11.99 -10.17
N MET A 438 6.01 13.17 -10.35
CA MET A 438 5.36 13.94 -9.29
C MET A 438 3.90 13.52 -9.05
N VAL A 439 3.39 12.52 -9.79
CA VAL A 439 1.98 12.10 -9.76
C VAL A 439 1.81 10.58 -9.59
N ASP A 440 2.78 9.87 -9.01
CA ASP A 440 2.71 8.41 -8.75
C ASP A 440 1.40 7.97 -8.10
N VAL A 441 0.96 8.70 -7.08
CA VAL A 441 -0.30 8.42 -6.36
C VAL A 441 -1.50 8.39 -7.31
N TYR A 442 -1.45 9.12 -8.43
CA TYR A 442 -2.51 9.12 -9.44
C TYR A 442 -2.38 7.97 -10.44
N LEU A 443 -1.17 7.48 -10.72
CA LEU A 443 -0.95 6.26 -11.51
C LEU A 443 -1.48 5.03 -10.75
N ASP A 444 -1.24 4.96 -9.45
CA ASP A 444 -1.78 3.91 -8.58
C ASP A 444 -3.31 3.86 -8.62
N LYS A 445 -3.97 5.03 -8.71
CA LYS A 445 -5.45 5.10 -8.81
C LYS A 445 -5.98 4.42 -10.06
N ILE A 446 -5.27 4.48 -11.18
CA ILE A 446 -5.69 3.84 -12.44
C ILE A 446 -5.14 2.41 -12.58
N GLY A 447 -4.45 1.91 -11.57
CA GLY A 447 -3.90 0.54 -11.52
C GLY A 447 -2.66 0.34 -12.39
N VAL A 448 -1.87 1.39 -12.60
CA VAL A 448 -0.71 1.37 -13.47
C VAL A 448 0.53 1.80 -12.68
N SER A 449 1.62 1.05 -12.77
CA SER A 449 2.89 1.49 -12.20
C SER A 449 3.58 2.50 -13.10
N ARG A 450 4.47 3.32 -12.54
CA ARG A 450 5.26 4.29 -13.32
C ARG A 450 6.02 3.61 -14.47
N LYS A 451 6.63 2.46 -14.19
CA LYS A 451 7.24 1.55 -15.16
C LYS A 451 6.30 1.20 -16.32
N GLN A 452 5.10 0.72 -16.03
CA GLN A 452 4.11 0.37 -17.05
C GLN A 452 3.67 1.60 -17.87
N PHE A 453 3.50 2.75 -17.21
CA PHE A 453 3.12 3.98 -17.87
C PHE A 453 4.22 4.48 -18.81
N GLY A 454 5.45 4.57 -18.30
CA GLY A 454 6.61 5.08 -19.04
C GLY A 454 6.92 4.22 -20.26
N SER A 455 7.00 2.91 -20.05
CA SER A 455 7.25 1.93 -21.12
C SER A 455 6.21 1.92 -22.22
N ARG A 456 4.99 2.43 -21.97
CA ARG A 456 3.88 2.48 -22.94
C ARG A 456 3.66 3.85 -23.58
N VAL A 457 3.79 4.93 -22.82
CA VAL A 457 3.49 6.28 -23.30
C VAL A 457 4.70 6.92 -23.97
N PHE A 458 5.90 6.64 -23.46
CA PHE A 458 7.14 7.18 -24.01
C PHE A 458 7.86 6.19 -24.91
N THR A 459 7.27 5.01 -25.19
CA THR A 459 7.82 3.99 -26.10
C THR A 459 8.19 4.57 -27.45
N SER A 460 7.36 5.46 -28.00
CA SER A 460 7.62 6.10 -29.28
C SER A 460 8.91 6.92 -29.27
N TYR A 461 9.27 7.56 -28.17
CA TYR A 461 10.57 8.23 -28.05
C TYR A 461 11.73 7.24 -27.99
N TYR A 462 11.54 6.09 -27.32
CA TYR A 462 12.54 5.02 -27.24
C TYR A 462 12.68 4.21 -28.54
N THR A 463 11.66 4.20 -29.39
CA THR A 463 11.61 3.42 -30.64
C THR A 463 11.73 4.28 -31.90
N ALA A 464 11.42 5.59 -31.83
CA ALA A 464 11.54 6.51 -32.97
C ALA A 464 13.01 6.78 -33.32
N THR A 465 13.92 6.67 -32.36
CA THR A 465 15.34 6.54 -32.64
C THR A 465 15.66 5.07 -32.89
N ASN A 466 15.55 4.68 -34.17
CA ASN A 466 16.44 3.69 -34.79
C ASN A 466 17.91 4.19 -34.76
N THR A 467 18.41 4.68 -33.62
CA THR A 467 19.82 4.48 -33.28
C THR A 467 19.92 3.02 -32.91
N VAL A 468 20.35 2.24 -33.89
CA VAL A 468 20.71 0.84 -33.76
C VAL A 468 21.32 0.60 -32.38
N GLN A 469 20.87 -0.46 -31.71
CA GLN A 469 21.43 -0.96 -30.45
C GLN A 469 22.99 -0.94 -30.39
N SER A 470 23.67 -0.95 -31.55
CA SER A 470 25.11 -0.83 -31.74
C SER A 470 25.76 0.53 -31.41
N THR A 471 25.04 1.59 -31.02
CA THR A 471 25.63 2.92 -30.71
C THR A 471 25.48 3.38 -29.27
N ILE A 472 25.07 2.50 -28.34
CA ILE A 472 25.04 2.85 -26.92
C ILE A 472 26.49 3.01 -26.43
N ASP A 473 26.86 4.24 -26.11
CA ASP A 473 28.19 4.57 -25.62
C ASP A 473 28.22 4.39 -24.10
N PHE A 474 28.96 3.36 -23.65
CA PHE A 474 29.18 3.04 -22.23
C PHE A 474 30.48 3.63 -21.68
N SER A 475 31.15 4.51 -22.42
CA SER A 475 32.40 5.13 -21.94
C SER A 475 32.15 6.01 -20.72
N VAL A 476 33.03 5.88 -19.72
CA VAL A 476 33.06 6.75 -18.55
C VAL A 476 33.61 8.12 -18.97
N PRO A 477 32.84 9.21 -18.86
CA PRO A 477 33.33 10.54 -19.21
C PRO A 477 34.49 10.95 -18.30
N THR A 478 35.56 11.47 -18.87
CA THR A 478 36.77 11.82 -18.12
C THR A 478 36.84 13.29 -17.72
N HIS A 479 36.25 14.21 -18.50
CA HIS A 479 36.31 15.67 -18.27
C HIS A 479 34.94 16.32 -18.56
N TYR A 480 34.62 17.41 -17.86
CA TYR A 480 33.48 18.27 -18.18
C TYR A 480 33.88 19.27 -19.27
N ASP A 481 33.32 19.15 -20.47
CA ASP A 481 33.43 20.16 -21.52
C ASP A 481 32.10 20.94 -21.62
N PRO A 482 32.06 22.22 -21.17
CA PRO A 482 30.87 23.05 -21.17
C PRO A 482 30.30 23.32 -22.58
N GLN A 483 31.10 23.16 -23.64
CA GLN A 483 30.68 23.41 -25.02
C GLN A 483 30.20 22.13 -25.74
N SER A 484 30.58 20.95 -25.25
CA SER A 484 30.26 19.66 -25.89
C SER A 484 28.82 19.17 -25.67
N MET A 485 28.08 19.77 -24.73
CA MET A 485 26.74 19.33 -24.38
C MET A 485 25.68 20.35 -24.75
N GLN A 486 24.60 19.88 -25.39
CA GLN A 486 23.32 20.53 -25.20
C GLN A 486 22.89 20.30 -23.74
N PRO A 487 22.58 21.36 -22.98
CA PRO A 487 22.30 21.23 -21.57
C PRO A 487 20.97 20.50 -21.38
N LEU A 488 21.03 19.22 -21.00
CA LEU A 488 20.08 18.77 -19.98
C LEU A 488 20.45 19.59 -18.75
N SER A 489 19.51 20.27 -18.10
CA SER A 489 19.90 21.05 -16.93
C SER A 489 20.14 20.10 -15.74
N PRO A 490 21.06 20.40 -14.81
CA PRO A 490 21.39 19.53 -13.68
C PRO A 490 20.21 19.13 -12.78
N GLU A 491 19.08 19.84 -12.85
CA GLU A 491 17.82 19.49 -12.19
C GLU A 491 16.96 18.46 -12.96
N TYR A 492 17.39 18.02 -14.15
CA TYR A 492 16.56 17.41 -15.20
C TYR A 492 16.91 15.96 -15.54
N SER A 493 17.87 15.34 -14.84
CA SER A 493 18.10 13.91 -15.03
C SER A 493 16.87 13.09 -14.61
N LEU A 494 16.34 12.34 -15.57
CA LEU A 494 15.09 11.60 -15.50
C LEU A 494 15.17 10.43 -14.50
N VAL A 495 16.36 9.89 -14.27
CA VAL A 495 16.55 8.78 -13.32
C VAL A 495 17.13 9.34 -12.04
N ARG A 496 16.28 9.58 -11.04
CA ARG A 496 16.77 9.57 -9.66
C ARG A 496 17.13 8.12 -9.36
N PHE A 497 18.37 7.75 -9.61
CA PHE A 497 18.95 6.57 -9.00
C PHE A 497 18.88 6.84 -7.50
N ASN A 498 17.84 6.31 -6.84
CA ASN A 498 17.56 6.49 -5.42
C ASN A 498 18.60 5.72 -4.58
N TYR A 499 19.89 5.91 -4.86
CA TYR A 499 21.01 5.57 -4.01
C TYR A 499 20.82 6.34 -2.71
N LYS A 500 19.99 5.83 -1.80
CA LYS A 500 19.76 6.48 -0.51
C LYS A 500 21.10 6.50 0.20
N THR A 501 21.64 7.71 0.24
CA THR A 501 22.91 8.09 0.79
C THR A 501 23.09 7.44 2.16
N LYS A 502 24.00 6.46 2.19
CA LYS A 502 24.69 5.80 3.32
C LYS A 502 24.54 4.26 3.45
N LYS A 503 23.56 3.57 2.81
CA LYS A 503 23.39 2.10 3.00
C LYS A 503 22.79 1.29 1.82
N THR A 504 22.86 1.74 0.57
CA THR A 504 22.39 0.92 -0.59
C THR A 504 23.43 -0.14 -0.98
N THR A 505 23.02 -1.41 -1.02
CA THR A 505 23.87 -2.53 -1.46
C THR A 505 24.04 -2.54 -2.98
N ASP A 506 25.04 -3.27 -3.49
CA ASP A 506 25.26 -3.43 -4.93
C ASP A 506 24.05 -4.04 -5.65
N ASP A 507 23.32 -4.92 -4.98
CA ASP A 507 22.10 -5.55 -5.50
C ASP A 507 20.95 -4.54 -5.59
N ASP A 508 20.77 -3.68 -4.58
CA ASP A 508 19.76 -2.62 -4.61
C ASP A 508 20.03 -1.63 -5.76
N ARG A 509 21.31 -1.33 -6.02
CA ARG A 509 21.73 -0.45 -7.12
C ARG A 509 21.42 -1.09 -8.46
N TRP A 510 21.75 -2.37 -8.62
CA TRP A 510 21.48 -3.11 -9.85
C TRP A 510 19.98 -3.24 -10.13
N ALA A 511 19.18 -3.56 -9.12
CA ALA A 511 17.73 -3.61 -9.26
C ALA A 511 17.15 -2.26 -9.71
N ALA A 512 17.62 -1.15 -9.14
CA ALA A 512 17.18 0.19 -9.54
C ALA A 512 17.55 0.53 -11.00
N LEU A 513 18.69 0.03 -11.50
CA LEU A 513 19.09 0.20 -12.90
C LEU A 513 18.19 -0.60 -13.84
N LEU A 514 17.89 -1.85 -13.49
CA LEU A 514 16.97 -2.70 -14.26
C LEU A 514 15.57 -2.08 -14.30
N ASP A 515 15.05 -1.60 -13.17
CA ASP A 515 13.77 -0.90 -13.11
C ASP A 515 13.75 0.34 -14.03
N ALA A 516 14.84 1.12 -14.04
CA ALA A 516 14.97 2.28 -14.91
C ALA A 516 15.04 1.89 -16.40
N ILE A 517 15.73 0.79 -16.75
CA ILE A 517 15.78 0.27 -18.12
C ILE A 517 14.39 -0.13 -18.59
N GLU A 518 13.61 -0.79 -17.75
CA GLU A 518 12.27 -1.19 -18.15
C GLU A 518 11.29 0.00 -18.22
N GLU A 519 11.54 1.07 -17.46
CA GLU A 519 10.72 2.28 -17.46
C GLU A 519 11.02 3.21 -18.64
N ILE A 520 12.32 3.48 -18.89
CA ILE A 520 12.77 4.49 -19.86
C ILE A 520 13.79 3.99 -20.91
N GLY A 521 14.07 2.70 -20.95
CA GLY A 521 14.98 2.08 -21.93
C GLY A 521 16.47 2.17 -21.58
N LEU A 522 17.24 1.19 -22.06
CA LEU A 522 18.68 1.06 -21.78
C LEU A 522 19.50 2.27 -22.21
N ALA A 523 19.30 2.75 -23.43
CA ALA A 523 20.07 3.87 -23.97
C ALA A 523 19.94 5.12 -23.08
N ARG A 524 18.75 5.42 -22.56
CA ARG A 524 18.52 6.60 -21.72
C ARG A 524 19.04 6.40 -20.30
N THR A 525 18.94 5.19 -19.76
CA THR A 525 19.55 4.86 -18.47
C THR A 525 21.07 5.08 -18.53
N VAL A 526 21.72 4.60 -19.60
CA VAL A 526 23.15 4.79 -19.85
C VAL A 526 23.51 6.27 -20.03
N GLU A 527 22.78 7.00 -20.86
CA GLU A 527 23.00 8.44 -21.09
C GLU A 527 22.85 9.25 -19.79
N SER A 528 21.87 8.91 -18.95
CA SER A 528 21.64 9.57 -17.66
C SER A 528 22.81 9.32 -16.69
N LEU A 529 23.34 8.09 -16.61
CA LEU A 529 24.52 7.78 -15.80
C LEU A 529 25.75 8.55 -16.27
N ARG A 530 25.99 8.58 -17.59
CA ARG A 530 27.12 9.31 -18.19
C ARG A 530 27.02 10.80 -17.91
N TYR A 531 25.84 11.38 -18.09
CA TYR A 531 25.59 12.78 -17.78
C TYR A 531 25.91 13.11 -16.32
N TYR A 532 25.49 12.28 -15.36
CA TYR A 532 25.79 12.48 -13.94
C TYR A 532 27.28 12.41 -13.62
N ILE A 533 27.99 11.43 -14.20
CA ILE A 533 29.45 11.33 -14.06
C ILE A 533 30.10 12.59 -14.58
N GLN A 534 29.76 12.99 -15.80
CA GLN A 534 30.37 14.15 -16.46
C GLN A 534 30.11 15.46 -15.72
N LEU A 535 28.90 15.68 -15.19
CA LEU A 535 28.54 16.88 -14.44
C LEU A 535 29.28 17.01 -13.10
N ARG A 536 29.81 15.90 -12.58
CA ARG A 536 30.45 15.85 -11.26
C ARG A 536 31.93 15.47 -11.33
N VAL A 537 32.47 15.15 -12.51
CA VAL A 537 33.81 14.56 -12.67
C VAL A 537 34.93 15.41 -12.07
N ASP A 538 34.76 16.73 -12.08
CA ASP A 538 35.71 17.70 -11.53
C ASP A 538 35.41 18.10 -10.06
N ASP A 539 34.35 17.55 -9.45
CA ASP A 539 33.96 17.81 -8.07
C ASP A 539 34.46 16.69 -7.14
N GLU A 540 35.55 16.96 -6.42
CA GLU A 540 36.19 16.00 -5.50
C GLU A 540 35.21 15.43 -4.46
N ALA A 541 34.19 16.20 -4.05
CA ALA A 541 33.19 15.73 -3.08
C ALA A 541 32.32 14.58 -3.63
N PHE A 542 32.27 14.42 -4.95
CA PHE A 542 31.49 13.40 -5.64
C PHE A 542 32.33 12.22 -6.13
N ALA A 543 33.66 12.21 -5.92
CA ALA A 543 34.54 11.12 -6.35
C ALA A 543 34.04 9.71 -5.95
N PRO A 544 33.51 9.47 -4.72
CA PRO A 544 32.94 8.17 -4.36
C PRO A 544 31.68 7.79 -5.16
N MET A 545 30.84 8.78 -5.50
CA MET A 545 29.62 8.54 -6.30
C MET A 545 29.97 8.25 -7.76
N ILE A 546 30.95 8.97 -8.31
CA ILE A 546 31.44 8.75 -9.67
C ILE A 546 32.00 7.34 -9.82
N ALA A 547 32.79 6.86 -8.85
CA ALA A 547 33.31 5.50 -8.88
C ALA A 547 32.18 4.45 -8.91
N ILE A 548 31.10 4.68 -8.14
CA ILE A 548 29.92 3.82 -8.15
C ILE A 548 29.21 3.86 -9.51
N TRP A 549 28.95 5.05 -10.05
CA TRP A 549 28.27 5.19 -11.34
C TRP A 549 29.08 4.63 -12.50
N ALA A 550 30.41 4.80 -12.48
CA ALA A 550 31.31 4.23 -13.47
C ALA A 550 31.32 2.69 -13.40
N TYR A 551 31.31 2.12 -12.19
CA TYR A 551 31.16 0.68 -11.98
C TYR A 551 29.82 0.17 -12.53
N ASP A 552 28.72 0.85 -12.20
CA ASP A 552 27.38 0.50 -12.66
C ASP A 552 27.27 0.58 -14.20
N LEU A 553 27.89 1.59 -14.83
CA LEU A 553 27.98 1.76 -16.28
C LEU A 553 28.76 0.60 -16.95
N GLN A 554 29.88 0.19 -16.36
CA GLN A 554 30.67 -0.94 -16.82
C GLN A 554 29.90 -2.26 -16.68
N ARG A 555 29.17 -2.45 -15.58
CA ARG A 555 28.33 -3.63 -15.36
C ARG A 555 27.18 -3.71 -16.38
N LEU A 556 26.55 -2.58 -16.70
CA LEU A 556 25.56 -2.49 -17.78
C LEU A 556 26.15 -2.86 -19.14
N GLN A 557 27.37 -2.40 -19.45
CA GLN A 557 28.06 -2.76 -20.67
C GLN A 557 28.30 -4.28 -20.77
N GLN A 558 28.76 -4.90 -19.68
CA GLN A 558 29.00 -6.35 -19.64
C GLN A 558 27.72 -7.14 -19.86
N ALA A 559 26.64 -6.79 -19.16
CA ALA A 559 25.33 -7.44 -19.31
C ALA A 559 24.75 -7.26 -20.71
N TYR A 560 24.90 -6.06 -21.30
CA TYR A 560 24.49 -5.78 -22.68
C TYR A 560 25.24 -6.65 -23.70
N VAL A 561 26.57 -6.75 -23.59
CA VAL A 561 27.40 -7.58 -24.48
C VAL A 561 27.12 -9.08 -24.30
N ALA A 562 26.76 -9.51 -23.09
CA ALA A 562 26.38 -10.88 -22.80
C ALA A 562 24.96 -11.26 -23.28
N GLY A 563 24.15 -10.29 -23.71
CA GLY A 563 22.76 -10.52 -24.11
C GLY A 563 21.82 -10.79 -22.92
N GLU A 564 22.15 -10.26 -21.74
CA GLU A 564 21.41 -10.45 -20.49
C GLU A 564 20.40 -9.31 -20.20
N LEU A 565 20.32 -8.30 -21.07
CA LEU A 565 19.48 -7.09 -20.91
C LEU A 565 18.37 -6.96 -21.95
#